data_AF-A0A3D5VNW5-F1
#
_entry.id   AF-A0A3D5VNW5-F1
#
_cell.length_a   1.000
_cell.length_b   1.000
_cell.length_c   1.000
_cell.angle_alpha   90.00
_cell.angle_beta   90.00
_cell.angle_gamma   90.00
#
_symmetry.space_group_name_H-M   'P 1'
#
loop_
_entity.id
_entity.type
_entity.pdbx_description
1 polymer ?
#
loop_
_entity_poly.entity_id
_entity_poly.type
_entity_poly.pdbx_seq_one_letter_code
_entity_poly.pdbx_strand_id
1 'polypeptide(L)'
;MLSQGYQMNESELRPRVFVAELIQPGDIVLTTTPEPMSQTIRKITGADISHAMICVGNSSVIDSTGDGVHARNLARIILEPGCAGHVLRSVRPLTTDQLRSVISFARAAVGTRYTMVGATKSVLAGFVAGRRQFCSRLVAQAYRDVGVNLVSDADFCHPGELLVSAALVEVPNVLRNLSLEEEADRREDIDNVQAMRDSTNALLREARKLSSEVESLNDIDAYLIEHPEGDEHLVQALRSSRYLELWQDEFERNSWQYHVALMEGHDDSEKLKQRYCEELLEDEKLCQNRFILNHAGYVTVNTLYPRQYFALKVALYDNLTQFHARRIKAATAWLERRGLIQPAPLHLLRPHTSEWFASLREWNPKQAAITEAAIQAAGSSDVCSVCADESVRDYVLISMPSAGPGTLRLCDGCFRIRSVDESMRPF
;
A
#
# COMPACT_ATOMS: atom_id res chain seq x y z
N MET A 1 -47.88 -34.59 3.92
CA MET A 1 -47.57 -34.19 2.55
C MET A 1 -46.34 -33.30 2.61
N LEU A 2 -45.28 -33.73 1.95
CA LEU A 2 -43.94 -33.16 2.00
C LEU A 2 -43.89 -31.78 1.32
N SER A 3 -43.05 -30.93 1.92
CA SER A 3 -42.59 -29.64 1.46
C SER A 3 -42.08 -29.67 0.01
N GLN A 4 -42.64 -28.82 -0.86
CA GLN A 4 -41.94 -28.39 -2.06
C GLN A 4 -40.99 -27.25 -1.67
N GLY A 5 -39.74 -27.62 -1.39
CA GLY A 5 -38.65 -26.68 -1.35
C GLY A 5 -38.47 -26.08 -2.75
N TYR A 6 -38.43 -24.76 -2.82
CA TYR A 6 -38.02 -24.02 -4.00
C TYR A 6 -36.54 -24.33 -4.25
N GLN A 7 -36.26 -25.37 -5.04
CA GLN A 7 -34.92 -25.64 -5.57
C GLN A 7 -34.63 -24.54 -6.59
N MET A 8 -33.91 -23.50 -6.17
CA MET A 8 -33.19 -22.66 -7.11
C MET A 8 -32.20 -23.56 -7.86
N ASN A 9 -32.35 -23.63 -9.17
CA ASN A 9 -31.44 -24.35 -10.05
C ASN A 9 -30.05 -23.72 -9.93
N GLU A 10 -29.00 -24.48 -9.61
CA GLU A 10 -27.61 -23.99 -9.57
C GLU A 10 -27.18 -23.34 -10.91
N SER A 11 -27.87 -23.66 -12.01
CA SER A 11 -27.67 -23.07 -13.34
C SER A 11 -28.14 -21.62 -13.50
N GLU A 12 -28.81 -21.02 -12.51
CA GLU A 12 -29.22 -19.59 -12.52
C GLU A 12 -28.33 -18.68 -11.67
N LEU A 13 -27.43 -19.27 -10.86
CA LEU A 13 -26.52 -18.49 -10.02
C LEU A 13 -25.40 -17.91 -10.89
N ARG A 14 -25.36 -16.59 -11.00
CA ARG A 14 -24.30 -15.87 -11.71
C ARG A 14 -23.11 -15.61 -10.80
N PRO A 15 -21.88 -15.53 -11.33
CA PRO A 15 -20.75 -15.05 -10.57
C PRO A 15 -21.00 -13.63 -10.05
N ARG A 16 -20.42 -13.34 -8.89
CA ARG A 16 -20.56 -12.06 -8.20
C ARG A 16 -19.22 -11.38 -8.04
N VAL A 17 -19.24 -10.06 -7.92
CA VAL A 17 -18.05 -9.25 -7.66
C VAL A 17 -18.33 -8.24 -6.56
N PHE A 18 -17.26 -7.78 -5.93
CA PHE A 18 -17.34 -6.71 -4.95
C PHE A 18 -17.60 -5.35 -5.63
N VAL A 19 -18.46 -4.55 -5.00
CA VAL A 19 -18.67 -3.14 -5.32
C VAL A 19 -17.61 -2.34 -4.57
N ALA A 20 -16.46 -2.13 -5.21
CA ALA A 20 -15.26 -1.57 -4.58
C ALA A 20 -15.51 -0.20 -3.93
N GLU A 21 -16.43 0.58 -4.49
CA GLU A 21 -16.78 1.93 -4.02
C GLU A 21 -17.41 1.94 -2.61
N LEU A 22 -17.90 0.80 -2.13
CA LEU A 22 -18.47 0.66 -0.78
C LEU A 22 -17.46 0.20 0.27
N ILE A 23 -16.25 -0.16 -0.16
CA ILE A 23 -15.24 -0.85 0.64
C ILE A 23 -14.10 0.11 0.93
N GLN A 24 -13.85 0.33 2.21
CA GLN A 24 -12.92 1.35 2.69
C GLN A 24 -11.65 0.70 3.26
N PRO A 25 -10.52 1.42 3.31
CA PRO A 25 -9.34 0.96 4.03
C PRO A 25 -9.69 0.59 5.47
N GLY A 26 -9.16 -0.55 5.92
CA GLY A 26 -9.49 -1.17 7.22
C GLY A 26 -10.61 -2.20 7.13
N ASP A 27 -11.51 -2.14 6.15
CA ASP A 27 -12.57 -3.14 6.02
C ASP A 27 -11.99 -4.54 5.81
N ILE A 28 -12.67 -5.53 6.36
CA ILE A 28 -12.30 -6.94 6.30
C ILE A 28 -13.16 -7.61 5.26
N VAL A 29 -12.54 -8.14 4.22
CA VAL A 29 -13.22 -8.85 3.15
C VAL A 29 -13.12 -10.34 3.42
N LEU A 30 -14.26 -11.00 3.58
CA LEU A 30 -14.36 -12.44 3.76
C LEU A 30 -14.89 -13.09 2.50
N THR A 31 -14.28 -14.20 2.09
CA THR A 31 -14.69 -14.92 0.88
C THR A 31 -14.63 -16.43 1.08
N THR A 32 -15.20 -17.11 0.11
CA THR A 32 -15.01 -18.55 -0.07
C THR A 32 -14.72 -18.86 -1.53
N THR A 33 -14.12 -20.02 -1.79
CA THR A 33 -13.85 -20.55 -3.12
C THR A 33 -14.46 -21.94 -3.27
N PRO A 34 -14.61 -22.46 -4.51
CA PRO A 34 -15.06 -23.84 -4.72
C PRO A 34 -13.97 -24.87 -4.38
N GLU A 35 -12.73 -24.45 -4.09
CA GLU A 35 -11.60 -25.34 -3.88
C GLU A 35 -11.77 -26.28 -2.66
N PRO A 36 -11.22 -27.51 -2.70
CA PRO A 36 -11.36 -28.48 -1.61
C PRO A 36 -10.90 -27.97 -0.23
N MET A 37 -9.84 -27.15 -0.22
CA MET A 37 -9.34 -26.54 1.02
C MET A 37 -10.38 -25.61 1.63
N SER A 38 -10.99 -24.75 0.81
CA SER A 38 -12.06 -23.84 1.23
C SER A 38 -13.26 -24.61 1.80
N GLN A 39 -13.70 -25.67 1.12
CA GLN A 39 -14.77 -26.55 1.60
C GLN A 39 -14.46 -27.16 2.97
N THR A 40 -13.20 -27.61 3.16
CA THR A 40 -12.75 -28.20 4.42
C THR A 40 -12.79 -27.19 5.57
N ILE A 41 -12.30 -25.96 5.34
CA ILE A 41 -12.34 -24.88 6.33
C ILE A 41 -13.79 -24.58 6.72
N ARG A 42 -14.68 -24.35 5.74
CA ARG A 42 -16.11 -24.08 5.99
C ARG A 42 -16.78 -25.17 6.83
N LYS A 43 -16.49 -26.43 6.53
CA LYS A 43 -17.03 -27.58 7.27
C LYS A 43 -16.54 -27.61 8.72
N ILE A 44 -15.27 -27.31 8.97
CA ILE A 44 -14.68 -27.34 10.32
C ILE A 44 -15.14 -26.13 11.14
N THR A 45 -15.21 -24.95 10.52
CA THR A 45 -15.59 -23.71 11.21
C THR A 45 -17.11 -23.54 11.36
N GLY A 46 -17.90 -24.29 10.59
CA GLY A 46 -19.35 -24.13 10.51
C GLY A 46 -19.79 -22.83 9.82
N ALA A 47 -18.87 -22.10 9.19
CA ALA A 47 -19.15 -20.85 8.48
C ALA A 47 -19.19 -21.06 6.96
N ASP A 48 -19.91 -20.21 6.24
CA ASP A 48 -19.98 -20.21 4.77
C ASP A 48 -18.76 -19.54 4.09
N ILE A 49 -17.82 -19.04 4.90
CA ILE A 49 -16.56 -18.41 4.49
C ILE A 49 -15.33 -19.20 4.94
N SER A 50 -14.25 -19.09 4.15
CA SER A 50 -13.00 -19.80 4.41
C SER A 50 -11.76 -18.93 4.37
N HIS A 51 -11.89 -17.68 3.95
CA HIS A 51 -10.76 -16.79 3.72
C HIS A 51 -11.05 -15.38 4.22
N ALA A 52 -10.00 -14.69 4.63
CA ALA A 52 -10.05 -13.33 5.17
C ALA A 52 -8.94 -12.47 4.57
N MET A 53 -9.29 -11.23 4.24
CA MET A 53 -8.40 -10.24 3.65
C MET A 53 -8.68 -8.89 4.31
N ILE A 54 -7.70 -7.99 4.34
CA ILE A 54 -7.90 -6.62 4.83
C ILE A 54 -7.70 -5.62 3.71
N CYS A 55 -8.63 -4.68 3.57
CA CYS A 55 -8.54 -3.57 2.62
C CYS A 55 -7.50 -2.55 3.10
N VAL A 56 -6.57 -2.18 2.23
CA VAL A 56 -5.42 -1.30 2.53
C VAL A 56 -5.32 -0.08 1.61
N GLY A 57 -6.33 0.14 0.78
CA GLY A 57 -6.44 1.20 -0.23
C GLY A 57 -7.55 0.87 -1.22
N ASN A 58 -7.88 1.77 -2.14
CA ASN A 58 -8.92 1.51 -3.13
C ASN A 58 -8.66 0.22 -3.91
N SER A 59 -9.63 -0.68 -3.89
CA SER A 59 -9.57 -2.01 -4.51
C SER A 59 -8.33 -2.83 -4.17
N SER A 60 -7.58 -2.49 -3.11
CA SER A 60 -6.33 -3.15 -2.73
C SER A 60 -6.53 -3.85 -1.41
N VAL A 61 -6.45 -5.18 -1.41
CA VAL A 61 -6.53 -6.00 -0.20
C VAL A 61 -5.23 -6.73 0.03
N ILE A 62 -4.89 -7.03 1.28
CA ILE A 62 -3.78 -7.91 1.64
C ILE A 62 -4.35 -9.16 2.30
N ASP A 63 -3.81 -10.31 1.91
CA ASP A 63 -4.17 -11.59 2.47
C ASP A 63 -2.94 -12.49 2.66
N SER A 64 -3.16 -13.69 3.20
CA SER A 64 -2.15 -14.73 3.30
C SER A 64 -2.70 -16.03 2.73
N THR A 65 -2.10 -16.50 1.64
CA THR A 65 -2.43 -17.77 0.96
C THR A 65 -1.17 -18.61 0.77
N GLY A 66 -1.23 -19.74 0.05
CA GLY A 66 -0.05 -20.57 -0.23
C GLY A 66 1.18 -19.83 -0.80
N ASP A 67 0.99 -18.68 -1.44
CA ASP A 67 2.07 -17.84 -1.98
C ASP A 67 2.73 -16.94 -0.94
N GLY A 68 2.26 -16.96 0.31
CA GLY A 68 2.63 -16.05 1.39
C GLY A 68 1.65 -14.87 1.52
N VAL A 69 2.07 -13.86 2.29
CA VAL A 69 1.32 -12.61 2.44
C VAL A 69 1.54 -11.70 1.25
N HIS A 70 0.48 -11.29 0.56
CA HIS A 70 0.57 -10.46 -0.65
C HIS A 70 -0.62 -9.52 -0.81
N ALA A 71 -0.41 -8.45 -1.59
CA ALA A 71 -1.50 -7.61 -2.05
C ALA A 71 -2.24 -8.26 -3.23
N ARG A 72 -3.55 -7.99 -3.32
CA ARG A 72 -4.44 -8.40 -4.40
C ARG A 72 -5.31 -7.23 -4.83
N ASN A 73 -5.80 -7.30 -6.07
CA ASN A 73 -6.81 -6.39 -6.56
C ASN A 73 -8.21 -6.98 -6.31
N LEU A 74 -8.94 -6.37 -5.38
CA LEU A 74 -10.30 -6.75 -4.99
C LEU A 74 -11.27 -6.71 -6.18
N ALA A 75 -11.08 -5.76 -7.10
CA ALA A 75 -11.92 -5.65 -8.29
C ALA A 75 -11.74 -6.83 -9.25
N ARG A 76 -10.68 -7.64 -9.12
CA ARG A 76 -10.46 -8.86 -9.91
C ARG A 76 -11.00 -10.13 -9.25
N ILE A 77 -11.46 -10.05 -8.00
CA ILE A 77 -11.99 -11.22 -7.29
C ILE A 77 -13.39 -11.51 -7.80
N ILE A 78 -13.53 -12.60 -8.54
CA ILE A 78 -14.80 -13.17 -8.98
C ILE A 78 -15.21 -14.25 -7.96
N LEU A 79 -16.39 -14.08 -7.37
CA LEU A 79 -17.02 -15.10 -6.54
C LEU A 79 -17.83 -16.02 -7.44
N GLU A 80 -17.34 -17.25 -7.60
CA GLU A 80 -18.03 -18.26 -8.38
C GLU A 80 -19.44 -18.56 -7.82
N PRO A 81 -20.38 -19.06 -8.64
CA PRO A 81 -21.71 -19.45 -8.18
C PRO A 81 -21.65 -20.32 -6.92
N GLY A 82 -22.47 -19.99 -5.91
CA GLY A 82 -22.47 -20.66 -4.61
C GLY A 82 -21.38 -20.22 -3.63
N CYS A 83 -20.45 -19.34 -4.03
CA CYS A 83 -19.47 -18.77 -3.11
C CYS A 83 -20.03 -17.53 -2.39
N ALA A 84 -19.90 -17.51 -1.06
CA ALA A 84 -20.17 -16.38 -0.19
C ALA A 84 -19.08 -15.28 -0.26
N GLY A 85 -19.49 -14.06 0.02
CA GLY A 85 -18.63 -12.88 0.13
C GLY A 85 -19.25 -11.88 1.08
N HIS A 86 -18.46 -11.40 2.05
CA HIS A 86 -18.90 -10.43 3.05
C HIS A 86 -17.84 -9.35 3.21
N VAL A 87 -18.28 -8.16 3.61
CA VAL A 87 -17.38 -7.08 4.01
C VAL A 87 -17.80 -6.64 5.40
N LEU A 88 -16.84 -6.60 6.31
CA LEU A 88 -17.05 -6.26 7.71
C LEU A 88 -16.26 -5.00 8.05
N ARG A 89 -16.86 -4.10 8.80
CA ARG A 89 -16.26 -2.86 9.27
C ARG A 89 -16.27 -2.82 10.80
N SER A 90 -15.25 -2.21 11.39
CA SER A 90 -15.22 -1.99 12.85
C SER A 90 -16.44 -1.20 13.32
N VAL A 91 -17.15 -1.72 14.31
CA VAL A 91 -18.30 -1.04 14.95
C VAL A 91 -17.86 0.27 15.58
N ARG A 92 -16.67 0.28 16.19
CA ARG A 92 -16.02 1.49 16.70
C ARG A 92 -15.05 1.99 15.63
N PRO A 93 -15.29 3.17 15.01
CA PRO A 93 -14.38 3.70 14.02
C PRO A 93 -12.95 3.80 14.59
N LEU A 94 -11.97 3.34 13.81
CA LEU A 94 -10.57 3.53 14.14
C LEU A 94 -10.21 5.01 14.06
N THR A 95 -9.31 5.48 14.92
CA THR A 95 -8.67 6.78 14.67
C THR A 95 -7.80 6.70 13.41
N THR A 96 -7.47 7.85 12.83
CA THR A 96 -6.61 7.89 11.64
C THR A 96 -5.27 7.20 11.87
N ASP A 97 -4.66 7.36 13.05
CA ASP A 97 -3.39 6.73 13.38
C ASP A 97 -3.53 5.22 13.60
N GLN A 98 -4.62 4.76 14.24
CA GLN A 98 -4.91 3.33 14.34
C GLN A 98 -5.09 2.71 12.95
N LEU A 99 -5.87 3.34 12.06
CA LEU A 99 -6.07 2.84 10.70
C LEU A 99 -4.73 2.77 9.94
N ARG A 100 -3.90 3.80 10.03
CA ARG A 100 -2.55 3.81 9.41
C ARG A 100 -1.69 2.67 9.94
N SER A 101 -1.67 2.44 11.26
CA SER A 101 -0.89 1.35 11.86
C SER A 101 -1.40 -0.03 11.45
N VAL A 102 -2.73 -0.25 11.42
CA VAL A 102 -3.33 -1.49 10.91
C VAL A 102 -2.89 -1.78 9.47
N ILE A 103 -2.97 -0.77 8.60
CA ILE A 103 -2.55 -0.88 7.20
C ILE A 103 -1.03 -1.11 7.09
N SER A 104 -0.24 -0.40 7.90
CA SER A 104 1.21 -0.53 7.95
C SER A 104 1.62 -1.94 8.36
N PHE A 105 0.98 -2.52 9.38
CA PHE A 105 1.20 -3.90 9.82
C PHE A 105 0.98 -4.89 8.68
N ALA A 106 -0.17 -4.80 7.99
CA ALA A 106 -0.50 -5.69 6.88
C ALA A 106 0.51 -5.58 5.73
N ARG A 107 0.97 -4.36 5.41
CA ARG A 107 2.00 -4.11 4.39
C ARG A 107 3.38 -4.62 4.81
N ALA A 108 3.76 -4.44 6.07
CA ALA A 108 5.03 -4.93 6.61
C ALA A 108 5.11 -6.47 6.59
N ALA A 109 3.95 -7.14 6.69
CA ALA A 109 3.88 -8.60 6.62
C ALA A 109 4.08 -9.17 5.20
N VAL A 110 4.08 -8.35 4.14
CA VAL A 110 4.23 -8.82 2.75
C VAL A 110 5.48 -9.67 2.57
N GLY A 111 5.30 -10.83 1.95
CA GLY A 111 6.33 -11.85 1.75
C GLY A 111 6.35 -12.97 2.78
N THR A 112 5.78 -12.75 3.97
CA THR A 112 5.76 -13.72 5.08
C THR A 112 5.16 -15.04 4.61
N ARG A 113 5.84 -16.16 4.89
CA ARG A 113 5.37 -17.47 4.42
C ARG A 113 4.06 -17.85 5.07
N TYR A 114 3.26 -18.60 4.32
CA TYR A 114 2.03 -19.21 4.81
C TYR A 114 2.30 -20.43 5.69
N THR A 115 1.39 -20.71 6.62
CA THR A 115 1.41 -21.95 7.41
C THR A 115 0.09 -22.71 7.34
N MET A 116 0.09 -23.82 6.59
CA MET A 116 -1.04 -24.76 6.53
C MET A 116 -1.34 -25.38 7.89
N VAL A 117 -0.30 -25.71 8.66
CA VAL A 117 -0.43 -26.30 10.00
C VAL A 117 -1.04 -25.29 10.96
N GLY A 118 -0.65 -24.01 10.87
CA GLY A 118 -1.27 -22.95 11.67
C GLY A 118 -2.71 -22.70 11.27
N ALA A 119 -3.01 -22.69 9.97
CA ALA A 119 -4.37 -22.45 9.46
C ALA A 119 -5.35 -23.58 9.83
N THR A 120 -4.91 -24.84 9.84
CA THR A 120 -5.76 -25.97 10.23
C THR A 120 -5.86 -26.15 11.74
N LYS A 121 -4.82 -25.76 12.50
CA LYS A 121 -4.80 -25.83 13.97
C LYS A 121 -5.25 -24.55 14.67
N SER A 122 -5.59 -23.49 13.94
CA SER A 122 -6.17 -22.29 14.55
C SER A 122 -7.44 -22.58 15.33
N VAL A 123 -8.13 -23.67 15.00
CA VAL A 123 -9.31 -24.19 15.72
C VAL A 123 -8.95 -25.02 16.96
N LEU A 124 -7.66 -25.25 17.27
CA LEU A 124 -7.16 -26.07 18.38
C LEU A 124 -6.27 -25.24 19.32
N ALA A 125 -6.69 -25.09 20.58
CA ALA A 125 -5.94 -24.33 21.59
C ALA A 125 -4.56 -24.97 21.92
N GLY A 126 -3.57 -24.14 22.27
CA GLY A 126 -2.31 -24.58 22.91
C GLY A 126 -1.06 -24.66 22.01
N PHE A 127 -1.07 -24.09 20.81
CA PHE A 127 0.12 -23.99 19.96
C PHE A 127 0.90 -22.70 20.23
N VAL A 128 2.24 -22.75 20.06
CA VAL A 128 3.06 -21.53 20.04
C VAL A 128 3.01 -20.93 18.64
N ALA A 129 2.63 -19.66 18.54
CA ALA A 129 2.53 -18.97 17.27
C ALA A 129 3.94 -18.66 16.72
N GLY A 130 4.27 -19.24 15.57
CA GLY A 130 5.42 -18.80 14.78
C GLY A 130 5.11 -17.52 13.99
N ARG A 131 6.16 -16.95 13.37
CA ARG A 131 6.05 -15.71 12.57
C ARG A 131 5.28 -15.86 11.24
N ARG A 132 5.07 -17.11 10.79
CA ARG A 132 4.32 -17.41 9.56
C ARG A 132 2.84 -17.08 9.72
N GLN A 133 2.21 -16.71 8.60
CA GLN A 133 0.86 -16.17 8.58
C GLN A 133 -0.15 -17.14 7.97
N PHE A 134 -1.42 -16.89 8.28
CA PHE A 134 -2.57 -17.36 7.52
C PHE A 134 -3.63 -16.25 7.55
N CYS A 135 -4.63 -16.36 6.69
CA CYS A 135 -5.54 -15.27 6.35
C CYS A 135 -6.18 -14.56 7.55
N SER A 136 -6.86 -15.28 8.44
CA SER A 136 -7.52 -14.70 9.62
C SER A 136 -6.55 -14.16 10.66
N ARG A 137 -5.42 -14.84 10.92
CA ARG A 137 -4.38 -14.36 11.84
C ARG A 137 -3.83 -13.02 11.39
N LEU A 138 -3.50 -12.88 10.11
CA LEU A 138 -2.97 -11.63 9.57
C LEU A 138 -3.90 -10.45 9.89
N VAL A 139 -5.20 -10.62 9.62
CA VAL A 139 -6.22 -9.59 9.88
C VAL A 139 -6.34 -9.31 11.38
N ALA A 140 -6.46 -10.35 12.20
CA ALA A 140 -6.64 -10.20 13.64
C ALA A 140 -5.43 -9.55 14.32
N GLN A 141 -4.21 -9.94 13.91
CA GLN A 141 -2.97 -9.35 14.43
C GLN A 141 -2.83 -7.88 14.05
N ALA A 142 -3.19 -7.52 12.81
CA ALA A 142 -3.13 -6.12 12.36
C ALA A 142 -3.98 -5.20 13.24
N TYR A 143 -5.19 -5.64 13.62
CA TYR A 143 -6.06 -4.90 14.53
C TYR A 143 -5.58 -4.95 15.99
N ARG A 144 -5.06 -6.10 16.44
CA ARG A 144 -4.50 -6.25 17.80
C ARG A 144 -3.31 -5.32 18.03
N ASP A 145 -2.48 -5.08 17.01
CA ASP A 145 -1.31 -4.19 17.05
C ASP A 145 -1.67 -2.77 17.52
N VAL A 146 -2.91 -2.33 17.28
CA VAL A 146 -3.43 -1.02 17.68
C VAL A 146 -4.41 -1.09 18.86
N GLY A 147 -4.41 -2.21 19.60
CA GLY A 147 -5.24 -2.44 20.77
C GLY A 147 -6.69 -2.78 20.48
N VAL A 148 -7.04 -3.16 19.24
CA VAL A 148 -8.39 -3.55 18.85
C VAL A 148 -8.49 -5.07 18.72
N ASN A 149 -9.18 -5.71 19.66
CA ASN A 149 -9.38 -7.16 19.62
C ASN A 149 -10.64 -7.50 18.80
N LEU A 150 -10.45 -8.07 17.61
CA LEU A 150 -11.55 -8.57 16.78
C LEU A 150 -12.04 -9.96 17.20
N VAL A 151 -11.16 -10.75 17.79
CA VAL A 151 -11.37 -12.13 18.23
C VAL A 151 -10.67 -12.32 19.58
N SER A 152 -10.95 -13.42 20.27
CA SER A 152 -10.35 -13.72 21.58
C SER A 152 -8.84 -14.00 21.50
N ASP A 153 -8.39 -14.66 20.44
CA ASP A 153 -6.99 -14.99 20.20
C ASP A 153 -6.62 -14.66 18.75
N ALA A 154 -5.86 -13.59 18.54
CA ALA A 154 -5.46 -13.16 17.20
C ALA A 154 -4.39 -14.05 16.56
N ASP A 155 -3.73 -14.92 17.33
CA ASP A 155 -2.75 -15.87 16.81
C ASP A 155 -3.41 -17.19 16.39
N PHE A 156 -4.55 -17.55 16.98
CA PHE A 156 -5.31 -18.76 16.68
C PHE A 156 -6.78 -18.44 16.46
N CYS A 157 -7.08 -17.91 15.28
CA CYS A 157 -8.45 -17.62 14.87
C CYS A 157 -8.76 -18.12 13.48
N HIS A 158 -10.03 -18.30 13.14
CA HIS A 158 -10.49 -18.65 11.81
C HIS A 158 -11.42 -17.58 11.22
N PRO A 159 -11.61 -17.53 9.88
CA PRO A 159 -12.44 -16.50 9.26
C PRO A 159 -13.88 -16.45 9.82
N GLY A 160 -14.46 -17.61 10.17
CA GLY A 160 -15.78 -17.69 10.82
C GLY A 160 -15.92 -16.88 12.12
N GLU A 161 -14.86 -16.76 12.93
CA GLU A 161 -14.90 -15.93 14.15
C GLU A 161 -14.95 -14.44 13.84
N LEU A 162 -14.31 -14.00 12.74
CA LEU A 162 -14.43 -12.62 12.27
C LEU A 162 -15.87 -12.34 11.83
N LEU A 163 -16.50 -13.28 11.11
CA LEU A 163 -17.88 -13.15 10.62
C LEU A 163 -18.90 -12.89 11.75
N VAL A 164 -18.70 -13.55 12.90
CA VAL A 164 -19.61 -13.42 14.07
C VAL A 164 -19.08 -12.47 15.16
N SER A 165 -17.99 -11.74 14.89
CA SER A 165 -17.38 -10.86 15.87
C SER A 165 -18.31 -9.69 16.25
N ALA A 166 -18.54 -9.51 17.55
CA ALA A 166 -19.29 -8.35 18.06
C ALA A 166 -18.56 -7.00 17.85
N ALA A 167 -17.28 -7.02 17.49
CA ALA A 167 -16.51 -5.81 17.18
C ALA A 167 -16.71 -5.34 15.73
N LEU A 168 -17.39 -6.15 14.91
CA LEU A 168 -17.55 -5.93 13.49
C LEU A 168 -19.04 -5.84 13.12
N VAL A 169 -19.34 -5.06 12.08
CA VAL A 169 -20.67 -4.95 11.48
C VAL A 169 -20.55 -5.15 9.98
N GLU A 170 -21.53 -5.84 9.38
CA GLU A 170 -21.57 -6.08 7.95
C GLU A 170 -21.85 -4.78 7.17
N VAL A 171 -21.08 -4.54 6.11
CA VAL A 171 -21.31 -3.47 5.15
C VAL A 171 -22.31 -3.99 4.10
N PRO A 172 -23.50 -3.37 3.97
CA PRO A 172 -24.53 -3.88 3.09
C PRO A 172 -24.23 -3.60 1.61
N ASN A 173 -24.85 -4.39 0.73
CA ASN A 173 -24.85 -4.19 -0.74
C ASN A 173 -23.47 -4.21 -1.42
N VAL A 174 -22.48 -4.84 -0.79
CA VAL A 174 -21.11 -4.93 -1.29
C VAL A 174 -20.92 -5.92 -2.44
N LEU A 175 -21.95 -6.66 -2.83
CA LEU A 175 -21.90 -7.62 -3.93
C LEU A 175 -22.89 -7.27 -5.04
N ARG A 176 -22.47 -7.48 -6.28
CA ARG A 176 -23.35 -7.45 -7.46
C ARG A 176 -23.08 -8.65 -8.37
N ASN A 177 -24.09 -9.05 -9.14
CA ASN A 177 -23.92 -10.05 -10.19
C ASN A 177 -23.15 -9.47 -11.38
N LEU A 178 -22.33 -10.30 -12.03
CA LEU A 178 -21.73 -9.98 -13.32
C LEU A 178 -22.70 -10.28 -14.46
N SER A 179 -22.63 -9.48 -15.52
CA SER A 179 -23.15 -9.87 -16.83
C SER A 179 -22.22 -10.91 -17.49
N LEU A 180 -22.70 -11.65 -18.49
CA LEU A 180 -21.88 -12.61 -19.22
C LEU A 180 -20.71 -11.95 -19.96
N GLU A 181 -20.93 -10.74 -20.48
CA GLU A 181 -19.91 -9.93 -21.16
C GLU A 181 -18.86 -9.45 -20.17
N GLU A 182 -19.28 -8.87 -19.03
CA GLU A 182 -18.35 -8.42 -17.98
C GLU A 182 -17.52 -9.57 -17.40
N GLU A 183 -18.10 -10.77 -17.30
CA GLU A 183 -17.40 -11.96 -16.83
C GLU A 183 -16.30 -12.37 -17.82
N ALA A 184 -16.61 -12.46 -19.12
CA ALA A 184 -15.65 -12.84 -20.15
C ALA A 184 -14.46 -11.87 -20.17
N ASP A 185 -14.75 -10.56 -20.22
CA ASP A 185 -13.72 -9.51 -20.23
C ASP A 185 -12.80 -9.61 -19.01
N ARG A 186 -13.35 -9.82 -17.81
CA ARG A 186 -12.58 -9.90 -16.56
C ARG A 186 -11.71 -11.15 -16.46
N ARG A 187 -12.16 -12.27 -17.04
CA ARG A 187 -11.39 -13.52 -17.02
C ARG A 187 -10.26 -13.51 -18.05
N GLU A 188 -10.41 -12.80 -19.16
CA GLU A 188 -9.36 -12.61 -20.16
C GLU A 188 -8.34 -11.55 -19.76
N ASP A 189 -8.73 -10.57 -18.93
CA ASP A 189 -7.82 -9.54 -18.44
C ASP A 189 -6.64 -10.14 -17.64
N ILE A 190 -5.45 -9.57 -17.81
CA ILE A 190 -4.20 -10.07 -17.21
C ILE A 190 -4.10 -9.60 -15.75
N ASP A 191 -3.91 -10.53 -14.81
CA ASP A 191 -3.65 -10.16 -13.41
C ASP A 191 -2.26 -9.54 -13.24
N ASN A 192 -2.19 -8.22 -13.38
CA ASN A 192 -0.92 -7.49 -13.32
C ASN A 192 -0.27 -7.52 -11.93
N VAL A 193 -1.02 -7.80 -10.85
CA VAL A 193 -0.41 -7.94 -9.52
C VAL A 193 0.29 -9.29 -9.33
N GLN A 194 0.04 -10.28 -10.20
CA GLN A 194 0.72 -11.57 -10.15
C GLN A 194 2.22 -11.43 -10.39
N ALA A 195 2.64 -10.60 -11.36
CA ALA A 195 4.06 -10.37 -11.65
C ALA A 195 4.82 -9.82 -10.43
N MET A 196 4.19 -8.91 -9.67
CA MET A 196 4.74 -8.37 -8.41
C MET A 196 4.89 -9.44 -7.34
N ARG A 197 3.90 -10.34 -7.21
CA ARG A 197 3.93 -11.46 -6.26
C ARG A 197 5.06 -12.43 -6.60
N ASP A 198 5.19 -12.79 -7.87
CA ASP A 198 6.22 -13.70 -8.37
C ASP A 198 7.63 -13.12 -8.17
N SER A 199 7.81 -11.84 -8.50
CA SER A 199 9.06 -11.10 -8.29
C SER A 199 9.43 -11.02 -6.80
N THR A 200 8.48 -10.65 -5.94
CA THR A 200 8.67 -10.61 -4.48
C THR A 200 9.08 -11.97 -3.95
N ASN A 201 8.40 -13.03 -4.37
CA ASN A 201 8.72 -14.39 -3.96
C ASN A 201 10.07 -14.86 -4.50
N ALA A 202 10.48 -14.45 -5.70
CA ALA A 202 11.80 -14.73 -6.24
C ALA A 202 12.91 -14.07 -5.41
N LEU A 203 12.76 -12.79 -5.07
CA LEU A 203 13.68 -12.08 -4.19
C LEU A 203 13.80 -12.76 -2.82
N LEU A 204 12.66 -13.09 -2.19
CA LEU A 204 12.64 -13.73 -0.87
C LEU A 204 13.23 -15.14 -0.89
N ARG A 205 13.09 -15.89 -2.00
CA ARG A 205 13.77 -17.19 -2.15
C ARG A 205 15.29 -17.04 -2.09
N GLU A 206 15.85 -16.03 -2.75
CA GLU A 206 17.30 -15.76 -2.68
C GLU A 206 17.74 -15.27 -1.31
N ALA A 207 16.96 -14.41 -0.65
CA ALA A 207 17.25 -13.97 0.72
C ALA A 207 17.23 -15.12 1.73
N ARG A 208 16.29 -16.06 1.57
CA ARG A 208 16.16 -17.24 2.43
C ARG A 208 17.32 -18.23 2.31
N LYS A 209 18.13 -18.15 1.25
CA LYS A 209 19.38 -18.92 1.15
C LYS A 209 20.47 -18.36 2.05
N LEU A 210 20.44 -17.05 2.33
CA LEU A 210 21.36 -16.40 3.26
C LEU A 210 20.91 -16.59 4.71
N SER A 211 19.61 -16.49 4.98
CA SER A 211 19.04 -16.78 6.30
C SER A 211 17.63 -17.37 6.21
N SER A 212 17.45 -18.56 6.79
CA SER A 212 16.16 -19.27 6.80
C SER A 212 15.05 -18.54 7.57
N GLU A 213 15.44 -17.60 8.44
CA GLU A 213 14.56 -16.81 9.30
C GLU A 213 13.90 -15.62 8.57
N VAL A 214 14.34 -15.32 7.34
CA VAL A 214 13.74 -14.27 6.50
C VAL A 214 12.31 -14.67 6.13
N GLU A 215 11.33 -13.98 6.71
CA GLU A 215 9.92 -14.18 6.40
C GLU A 215 9.42 -13.09 5.44
N SER A 216 9.67 -11.83 5.73
CA SER A 216 9.16 -10.66 5.01
C SER A 216 10.25 -9.88 4.27
N LEU A 217 9.85 -8.88 3.47
CA LEU A 217 10.80 -7.95 2.86
C LEU A 217 11.59 -7.15 3.91
N ASN A 218 10.95 -6.79 5.02
CA ASN A 218 11.59 -6.04 6.11
C ASN A 218 12.69 -6.85 6.82
N ASP A 219 12.59 -8.18 6.80
CA ASP A 219 13.65 -9.06 7.35
C ASP A 219 14.93 -9.04 6.49
N ILE A 220 14.81 -8.73 5.19
CA ILE A 220 15.99 -8.52 4.33
C ILE A 220 16.75 -7.27 4.78
N ASP A 221 16.01 -6.20 5.09
CA ASP A 221 16.60 -4.94 5.55
C ASP A 221 17.30 -5.13 6.90
N ALA A 222 16.63 -5.80 7.85
CA ALA A 222 17.22 -6.15 9.14
C ALA A 222 18.48 -7.02 8.98
N TYR A 223 18.43 -8.03 8.10
CA TYR A 223 19.58 -8.88 7.81
C TYR A 223 20.77 -8.07 7.27
N LEU A 224 20.57 -7.16 6.32
CA LEU A 224 21.65 -6.37 5.70
C LEU A 224 22.29 -5.32 6.62
N ILE A 225 21.56 -4.89 7.65
CA ILE A 225 22.12 -4.05 8.71
C ILE A 225 23.21 -4.83 9.46
N GLU A 226 22.93 -6.09 9.80
CA GLU A 226 23.81 -6.96 10.59
C GLU A 226 24.87 -7.68 9.74
N HIS A 227 24.56 -7.97 8.47
CA HIS A 227 25.34 -8.80 7.56
C HIS A 227 25.69 -8.06 6.26
N PRO A 228 26.64 -7.09 6.29
CA PRO A 228 27.07 -6.36 5.10
C PRO A 228 27.53 -7.25 3.95
N GLU A 229 28.08 -8.42 4.24
CA GLU A 229 28.55 -9.41 3.26
C GLU A 229 27.43 -9.94 2.34
N GLY A 230 26.16 -9.83 2.76
CA GLY A 230 25.01 -10.24 1.96
C GLY A 230 24.58 -9.26 0.87
N ASP A 231 25.14 -8.04 0.86
CA ASP A 231 24.68 -6.94 -0.01
C ASP A 231 24.77 -7.30 -1.50
N GLU A 232 25.91 -7.80 -1.96
CA GLU A 232 26.10 -8.15 -3.37
C GLU A 232 25.10 -9.22 -3.86
N HIS A 233 24.89 -10.27 -3.05
CA HIS A 233 23.93 -11.33 -3.37
C HIS A 233 22.50 -10.79 -3.46
N LEU A 234 22.10 -9.94 -2.51
CA LEU A 234 20.75 -9.38 -2.46
C LEU A 234 20.52 -8.30 -3.53
N VAL A 235 21.56 -7.56 -3.93
CA VAL A 235 21.54 -6.68 -5.11
C VAL A 235 21.31 -7.50 -6.38
N GLN A 236 22.01 -8.62 -6.53
CA GLN A 236 21.81 -9.49 -7.69
C GLN A 236 20.41 -10.13 -7.67
N ALA A 237 19.90 -10.49 -6.49
CA ALA A 237 18.54 -10.98 -6.32
C ALA A 237 17.47 -9.94 -6.69
N LEU A 238 17.67 -8.66 -6.35
CA LEU A 238 16.77 -7.57 -6.78
C LEU A 238 16.68 -7.46 -8.30
N ARG A 239 17.82 -7.61 -8.99
CA ARG A 239 17.90 -7.55 -10.46
C ARG A 239 17.28 -8.78 -11.10
N SER A 240 17.69 -9.98 -10.69
CA SER A 240 17.23 -11.23 -11.31
C SER A 240 15.74 -11.50 -11.08
N SER A 241 15.16 -10.98 -9.98
CA SER A 241 13.72 -11.02 -9.72
C SER A 241 12.92 -9.96 -10.49
N ARG A 242 13.58 -9.01 -11.20
CA ARG A 242 12.96 -7.83 -11.81
C ARG A 242 12.24 -6.89 -10.82
N TYR A 243 12.48 -7.02 -9.52
CA TYR A 243 11.76 -6.25 -8.48
C TYR A 243 11.87 -4.73 -8.70
N LEU A 244 12.99 -4.26 -9.25
CA LEU A 244 13.25 -2.84 -9.50
C LEU A 244 12.61 -2.31 -10.79
N GLU A 245 12.06 -3.18 -11.64
CA GLU A 245 11.69 -2.86 -13.03
C GLU A 245 10.19 -3.04 -13.30
N LEU A 246 9.45 -3.77 -12.46
CA LEU A 246 8.02 -4.05 -12.70
C LEU A 246 7.13 -2.80 -12.84
N TRP A 247 7.55 -1.66 -12.31
CA TRP A 247 6.82 -0.40 -12.50
C TRP A 247 6.81 0.06 -13.98
N GLN A 248 7.77 -0.38 -14.79
CA GLN A 248 7.85 -0.05 -16.22
C GLN A 248 6.69 -0.70 -16.97
N ASP A 249 6.41 -1.97 -16.68
CA ASP A 249 5.30 -2.73 -17.27
C ASP A 249 3.95 -2.03 -16.97
N GLU A 250 3.77 -1.52 -15.74
CA GLU A 250 2.60 -0.73 -15.35
C GLU A 250 2.53 0.63 -16.05
N PHE A 251 3.67 1.32 -16.19
CA PHE A 251 3.76 2.61 -16.86
C PHE A 251 3.41 2.50 -18.34
N GLU A 252 3.92 1.49 -19.05
CA GLU A 252 3.64 1.28 -20.47
C GLU A 252 2.14 1.04 -20.72
N ARG A 253 1.52 0.19 -19.91
CA ARG A 253 0.08 -0.14 -20.00
C ARG A 253 -0.81 1.06 -19.67
N ASN A 254 -0.44 1.82 -18.65
CA ASN A 254 -1.26 2.89 -18.09
C ASN A 254 -0.70 4.29 -18.40
N SER A 255 0.05 4.43 -19.50
CA SER A 255 0.76 5.66 -19.85
C SER A 255 -0.14 6.89 -19.94
N TRP A 256 -1.42 6.70 -20.27
CA TRP A 256 -2.44 7.75 -20.32
C TRP A 256 -2.67 8.46 -18.97
N GLN A 257 -2.37 7.79 -17.86
CA GLN A 257 -2.60 8.30 -16.51
C GLN A 257 -1.58 9.37 -16.07
N TYR A 258 -0.47 9.53 -16.80
CA TYR A 258 0.67 10.34 -16.36
C TYR A 258 0.72 11.75 -16.96
N HIS A 259 -0.15 12.06 -17.92
CA HIS A 259 -0.21 13.38 -18.54
C HIS A 259 -1.63 13.71 -18.99
N VAL A 260 -2.12 14.91 -18.66
CA VAL A 260 -3.52 15.31 -18.92
C VAL A 260 -3.90 15.19 -20.41
N ALA A 261 -2.98 15.54 -21.32
CA ALA A 261 -3.24 15.41 -22.76
C ALA A 261 -3.38 13.94 -23.22
N LEU A 262 -2.65 13.01 -22.61
CA LEU A 262 -2.81 11.59 -22.91
C LEU A 262 -4.11 11.05 -22.34
N MET A 263 -4.50 11.48 -21.14
CA MET A 263 -5.77 11.15 -20.52
C MET A 263 -6.97 11.68 -21.33
N GLU A 264 -6.87 12.90 -21.87
CA GLU A 264 -7.88 13.48 -22.76
C GLU A 264 -8.03 12.68 -24.06
N GLY A 265 -6.91 12.23 -24.64
CA GLY A 265 -6.88 11.45 -25.88
C GLY A 265 -7.10 9.95 -25.70
N HIS A 266 -7.28 9.44 -24.47
CA HIS A 266 -7.51 8.01 -24.24
C HIS A 266 -8.95 7.61 -24.58
N ASP A 267 -9.10 6.49 -25.29
CA ASP A 267 -10.37 5.99 -25.85
C ASP A 267 -11.37 5.49 -24.80
N ASP A 268 -10.97 5.40 -23.53
CA ASP A 268 -11.88 5.07 -22.43
C ASP A 268 -12.97 6.14 -22.22
N SER A 269 -14.11 5.66 -21.71
CA SER A 269 -15.24 6.53 -21.37
C SER A 269 -14.85 7.64 -20.37
N GLU A 270 -15.44 8.83 -20.54
CA GLU A 270 -15.27 9.95 -19.62
C GLU A 270 -15.62 9.58 -18.17
N LYS A 271 -16.62 8.71 -17.98
CA LYS A 271 -17.03 8.23 -16.65
C LYS A 271 -15.94 7.39 -15.97
N LEU A 272 -15.21 6.56 -16.74
CA LEU A 272 -14.11 5.76 -16.21
C LEU A 272 -12.93 6.66 -15.84
N LYS A 273 -12.58 7.60 -16.71
CA LYS A 273 -11.51 8.58 -16.45
C LYS A 273 -11.82 9.46 -15.23
N GLN A 274 -13.05 9.94 -15.11
CA GLN A 274 -13.51 10.69 -13.94
C GLN A 274 -13.36 9.88 -12.66
N ARG A 275 -13.88 8.64 -12.65
CA ARG A 275 -13.78 7.74 -11.50
C ARG A 275 -12.33 7.52 -11.09
N TYR A 276 -11.46 7.17 -12.04
CA TYR A 276 -10.03 7.01 -11.79
C TYR A 276 -9.42 8.25 -11.12
N CYS A 277 -9.73 9.44 -11.62
CA CYS A 277 -9.19 10.68 -11.07
C CYS A 277 -9.70 10.95 -9.65
N GLU A 278 -11.00 10.79 -9.40
CA GLU A 278 -11.62 10.99 -8.09
C GLU A 278 -11.05 10.00 -7.07
N GLU A 279 -10.99 8.71 -7.42
CA GLU A 279 -10.44 7.66 -6.56
C GLU A 279 -8.96 7.88 -6.23
N LEU A 280 -8.15 8.28 -7.21
CA LEU A 280 -6.73 8.57 -6.97
C LEU A 280 -6.54 9.74 -5.99
N LEU A 281 -7.34 10.80 -6.11
CA LEU A 281 -7.27 11.96 -5.21
C LEU A 281 -7.86 11.68 -3.82
N GLU A 282 -8.81 10.76 -3.71
CA GLU A 282 -9.34 10.30 -2.43
C GLU A 282 -8.35 9.40 -1.70
N ASP A 283 -7.70 8.47 -2.41
CA ASP A 283 -6.63 7.63 -1.86
C ASP A 283 -5.46 8.46 -1.30
N GLU A 284 -5.08 9.55 -1.99
CA GLU A 284 -4.02 10.48 -1.55
C GLU A 284 -4.37 11.16 -0.22
N LYS A 285 -5.66 11.36 0.07
CA LYS A 285 -6.14 11.96 1.33
C LYS A 285 -6.24 10.93 2.45
N LEU A 286 -6.71 9.73 2.14
CA LEU A 286 -7.05 8.70 3.11
C LEU A 286 -5.82 7.95 3.61
N CYS A 287 -4.87 7.67 2.73
CA CYS A 287 -3.68 6.89 3.03
C CYS A 287 -2.42 7.75 2.93
N GLN A 288 -1.46 7.56 3.85
CA GLN A 288 -0.13 8.11 3.63
C GLN A 288 0.45 7.52 2.34
N ASN A 289 1.06 8.40 1.53
CA ASN A 289 1.71 8.00 0.29
C ASN A 289 2.88 7.06 0.61
N ARG A 290 2.65 5.77 0.37
CA ARG A 290 3.59 4.70 0.73
C ARG A 290 4.95 4.84 0.04
N PHE A 291 5.01 5.46 -1.13
CA PHE A 291 6.27 5.63 -1.84
C PHE A 291 7.15 6.66 -1.14
N ILE A 292 6.55 7.74 -0.64
CA ILE A 292 7.24 8.75 0.18
C ILE A 292 7.75 8.11 1.48
N LEU A 293 6.90 7.37 2.19
CA LEU A 293 7.28 6.70 3.44
C LEU A 293 8.44 5.72 3.24
N ASN A 294 8.34 4.85 2.23
CA ASN A 294 9.39 3.88 1.93
C ASN A 294 10.68 4.59 1.50
N HIS A 295 10.60 5.65 0.69
CA HIS A 295 11.76 6.45 0.33
C HIS A 295 12.46 7.00 1.58
N ALA A 296 11.74 7.66 2.49
CA ALA A 296 12.31 8.21 3.72
C ALA A 296 12.91 7.12 4.63
N GLY A 297 12.25 5.96 4.74
CA GLY A 297 12.78 4.80 5.45
C GLY A 297 14.11 4.32 4.86
N TYR A 298 14.18 4.16 3.53
CA TYR A 298 15.41 3.72 2.86
C TYR A 298 16.52 4.78 2.85
N VAL A 299 16.19 6.08 2.78
CA VAL A 299 17.17 7.16 2.96
C VAL A 299 17.77 7.11 4.36
N THR A 300 16.93 6.88 5.38
CA THR A 300 17.37 6.78 6.77
C THR A 300 18.30 5.58 6.96
N VAL A 301 17.88 4.38 6.58
CA VAL A 301 18.68 3.17 6.78
C VAL A 301 19.98 3.21 5.96
N ASN A 302 19.96 3.71 4.73
CA ASN A 302 21.17 3.82 3.90
C ASN A 302 22.16 4.87 4.44
N THR A 303 21.67 5.89 5.13
CA THR A 303 22.53 6.88 5.79
C THR A 303 23.26 6.26 6.98
N LEU A 304 22.58 5.42 7.77
CA LEU A 304 23.15 4.76 8.94
C LEU A 304 24.00 3.54 8.58
N TYR A 305 23.57 2.79 7.58
CA TYR A 305 24.17 1.52 7.13
C TYR A 305 24.29 1.55 5.60
N PRO A 306 25.30 2.22 5.03
CA PRO A 306 25.43 2.32 3.58
C PRO A 306 25.53 0.95 2.91
N ARG A 307 24.61 0.66 1.99
CA ARG A 307 24.55 -0.57 1.20
C ARG A 307 24.10 -0.25 -0.23
N GLN A 308 24.60 -0.99 -1.21
CA GLN A 308 24.12 -0.86 -2.59
C GLN A 308 22.65 -1.28 -2.69
N TYR A 309 22.21 -2.30 -1.94
CA TYR A 309 20.80 -2.70 -1.86
C TYR A 309 19.90 -1.53 -1.45
N PHE A 310 20.22 -0.85 -0.35
CA PHE A 310 19.42 0.28 0.13
C PHE A 310 19.47 1.46 -0.83
N ALA A 311 20.62 1.75 -1.45
CA ALA A 311 20.71 2.78 -2.49
C ALA A 311 19.79 2.50 -3.69
N LEU A 312 19.69 1.25 -4.14
CA LEU A 312 18.76 0.85 -5.21
C LEU A 312 17.30 0.98 -4.78
N LYS A 313 16.97 0.68 -3.52
CA LYS A 313 15.62 0.91 -2.96
C LYS A 313 15.28 2.39 -2.90
N VAL A 314 16.21 3.25 -2.47
CA VAL A 314 16.04 4.72 -2.51
C VAL A 314 15.69 5.17 -3.94
N ALA A 315 16.48 4.75 -4.94
CA ALA A 315 16.25 5.11 -6.34
C ALA A 315 14.91 4.60 -6.87
N LEU A 316 14.50 3.38 -6.50
CA LEU A 316 13.18 2.84 -6.85
C LEU A 316 12.06 3.71 -6.28
N TYR A 317 12.07 4.01 -4.98
CA TYR A 317 10.99 4.75 -4.35
C TYR A 317 10.97 6.24 -4.72
N ASP A 318 12.11 6.84 -5.06
CA ASP A 318 12.16 8.16 -5.67
C ASP A 318 11.41 8.16 -7.02
N ASN A 319 11.72 7.21 -7.90
CA ASN A 319 11.02 7.06 -9.18
C ASN A 319 9.51 6.86 -8.99
N LEU A 320 9.10 5.94 -8.11
CA LEU A 320 7.69 5.66 -7.84
C LEU A 320 6.95 6.88 -7.28
N THR A 321 7.61 7.69 -6.44
CA THR A 321 7.06 8.94 -5.92
C THR A 321 6.85 9.96 -7.04
N GLN A 322 7.83 10.12 -7.93
CA GLN A 322 7.71 11.02 -9.09
C GLN A 322 6.57 10.60 -10.03
N PHE A 323 6.45 9.31 -10.31
CA PHE A 323 5.36 8.77 -11.13
C PHE A 323 3.99 8.98 -10.49
N HIS A 324 3.87 8.76 -9.18
CA HIS A 324 2.64 9.03 -8.45
C HIS A 324 2.26 10.51 -8.50
N ALA A 325 3.21 11.42 -8.24
CA ALA A 325 2.96 12.86 -8.32
C ALA A 325 2.51 13.31 -9.73
N ARG A 326 3.06 12.71 -10.79
CA ARG A 326 2.59 12.95 -12.16
C ARG A 326 1.15 12.51 -12.38
N ARG A 327 0.75 11.35 -11.85
CA ARG A 327 -0.64 10.86 -11.92
C ARG A 327 -1.59 11.80 -11.18
N ILE A 328 -1.23 12.24 -9.97
CA ILE A 328 -1.99 13.22 -9.20
C ILE A 328 -2.16 14.51 -9.99
N LYS A 329 -1.07 15.06 -10.54
CA LYS A 329 -1.11 16.28 -11.36
C LYS A 329 -2.00 16.13 -12.59
N ALA A 330 -1.91 15.01 -13.30
CA ALA A 330 -2.72 14.75 -14.49
C ALA A 330 -4.21 14.62 -14.13
N ALA A 331 -4.54 13.87 -13.08
CA ALA A 331 -5.91 13.69 -12.59
C ALA A 331 -6.54 15.01 -12.12
N THR A 332 -5.82 15.79 -11.32
CA THR A 332 -6.28 17.11 -10.86
C THR A 332 -6.55 18.03 -12.04
N ALA A 333 -5.61 18.16 -12.98
CA ALA A 333 -5.77 19.00 -14.15
C ALA A 333 -6.95 18.55 -15.04
N TRP A 334 -7.16 17.24 -15.16
CA TRP A 334 -8.26 16.67 -15.94
C TRP A 334 -9.63 17.02 -15.34
N LEU A 335 -9.77 16.91 -14.01
CA LEU A 335 -10.99 17.27 -13.27
C LEU A 335 -11.25 18.79 -13.27
N GLU A 336 -10.21 19.61 -13.10
CA GLU A 336 -10.29 21.08 -13.15
C GLU A 336 -10.80 21.57 -14.51
N ARG A 337 -10.25 21.03 -15.62
CA ARG A 337 -10.68 21.39 -16.98
C ARG A 337 -12.14 21.08 -17.28
N ARG A 338 -12.74 20.16 -16.51
CA ARG A 338 -14.16 19.77 -16.61
C ARG A 338 -15.05 20.50 -15.59
N GLY A 339 -14.46 21.38 -14.77
CA GLY A 339 -15.18 22.11 -13.72
C GLY A 339 -15.69 21.21 -12.59
N LEU A 340 -15.14 20.00 -12.45
CA LEU A 340 -15.55 19.03 -11.42
C LEU A 340 -14.91 19.33 -10.06
N ILE A 341 -13.73 19.96 -10.07
CA ILE A 341 -13.09 20.50 -8.88
C ILE A 341 -12.63 21.93 -9.14
N GLN A 342 -12.47 22.70 -8.07
CA GLN A 342 -11.88 24.03 -8.13
C GLN A 342 -10.35 23.94 -8.00
N PRO A 343 -9.59 24.78 -8.72
CA PRO A 343 -8.16 24.87 -8.55
C PRO A 343 -7.81 25.19 -7.09
N ALA A 344 -7.04 24.31 -6.45
CA ALA A 344 -6.55 24.55 -5.10
C ALA A 344 -5.38 25.54 -5.15
N PRO A 345 -5.36 26.59 -4.30
CA PRO A 345 -4.20 27.46 -4.21
C PRO A 345 -2.97 26.67 -3.74
N LEU A 346 -1.83 26.89 -4.38
CA LEU A 346 -0.57 26.27 -3.97
C LEU A 346 -0.21 26.76 -2.57
N HIS A 347 -0.28 25.87 -1.58
CA HIS A 347 0.13 26.17 -0.21
C HIS A 347 1.63 25.91 -0.06
N LEU A 348 2.42 26.98 -0.11
CA LEU A 348 3.86 26.91 0.08
C LEU A 348 4.19 27.03 1.57
N LEU A 349 4.88 26.02 2.10
CA LEU A 349 5.35 26.03 3.49
C LEU A 349 6.54 26.99 3.61
N ARG A 350 6.53 27.87 4.60
CA ARG A 350 7.66 28.77 4.83
C ARG A 350 8.83 27.97 5.44
N PRO A 351 10.08 28.14 4.94
CA PRO A 351 11.24 27.46 5.52
C PRO A 351 11.36 27.65 7.03
N HIS A 352 11.79 26.58 7.70
CA HIS A 352 12.06 26.53 9.14
C HIS A 352 10.84 26.69 10.07
N THR A 353 9.60 26.65 9.54
CA THR A 353 8.41 26.49 10.38
C THR A 353 8.20 25.02 10.78
N SER A 354 7.33 24.80 11.76
CA SER A 354 7.04 23.45 12.25
C SER A 354 6.44 22.54 11.16
N GLU A 355 5.58 23.10 10.31
CA GLU A 355 4.92 22.43 9.20
C GLU A 355 5.93 22.11 8.08
N TRP A 356 6.87 23.03 7.82
CA TRP A 356 7.95 22.81 6.87
C TRP A 356 8.86 21.66 7.30
N PHE A 357 9.22 21.60 8.59
CA PHE A 357 10.00 20.48 9.12
C PHE A 357 9.22 19.17 9.12
N ALA A 358 7.91 19.21 9.41
CA ALA A 358 7.07 18.03 9.31
C ALA A 358 7.08 17.47 7.87
N SER A 359 6.87 18.33 6.87
CA SER A 359 6.93 17.95 5.46
C SER A 359 8.34 17.48 5.04
N LEU A 360 9.41 18.14 5.50
CA LEU A 360 10.77 17.76 5.16
C LEU A 360 11.15 16.42 5.78
N ARG A 361 10.76 16.15 7.04
CA ARG A 361 11.03 14.86 7.70
C ARG A 361 10.36 13.69 6.99
N GLU A 362 9.18 13.91 6.43
CA GLU A 362 8.45 12.89 5.68
C GLU A 362 9.17 12.51 4.37
N TRP A 363 9.91 13.44 3.76
CA TRP A 363 10.60 13.21 2.50
C TRP A 363 12.10 12.91 2.64
N ASN A 364 12.80 13.77 3.39
CA ASN A 364 14.25 13.75 3.57
C ASN A 364 14.60 14.00 5.05
N PRO A 365 14.42 12.98 5.92
CA PRO A 365 14.68 13.09 7.35
C PRO A 365 16.13 13.46 7.67
N LYS A 366 17.09 13.05 6.82
CA LYS A 366 18.50 13.45 6.95
C LYS A 366 18.66 14.97 6.82
N GLN A 367 18.08 15.57 5.78
CA GLN A 367 18.18 17.02 5.58
C GLN A 367 17.46 17.79 6.69
N ALA A 368 16.31 17.29 7.16
CA ALA A 368 15.63 17.87 8.31
C ALA A 368 16.55 17.90 9.54
N ALA A 369 17.15 16.76 9.91
CA ALA A 369 18.05 16.67 11.07
C ALA A 369 19.28 17.59 10.95
N ILE A 370 19.90 17.67 9.76
CA ILE A 370 21.02 18.58 9.50
C ILE A 370 20.57 20.04 9.69
N THR A 371 19.40 20.40 9.17
CA THR A 371 18.86 21.76 9.26
C THR A 371 18.48 22.12 10.70
N GLU A 372 17.88 21.20 11.44
CA GLU A 372 17.56 21.39 12.88
C GLU A 372 18.85 21.60 13.69
N ALA A 373 19.89 20.79 13.46
CA ALA A 373 21.18 20.93 14.12
C ALA A 373 21.87 22.26 13.79
N ALA A 374 21.77 22.73 12.54
CA ALA A 374 22.29 24.03 12.10
C ALA A 374 21.61 25.19 12.83
N ILE A 375 20.27 25.18 12.91
CA ILE A 375 19.49 26.18 13.65
C ILE A 375 19.86 26.18 15.13
N GLN A 376 19.99 24.99 15.73
CA GLN A 376 20.36 24.87 17.14
C GLN A 376 21.77 25.41 17.41
N ALA A 377 22.74 25.10 16.54
CA ALA A 377 24.11 25.58 16.68
C ALA A 377 24.21 27.10 16.51
N ALA A 378 23.43 27.69 15.61
CA ALA A 378 23.38 29.13 15.40
C ALA A 378 22.54 29.89 16.45
N GLY A 379 21.65 29.20 17.17
CA GLY A 379 20.70 29.82 18.10
C GLY A 379 19.64 30.69 17.40
N SER A 380 19.47 30.54 16.08
CA SER A 380 18.56 31.34 15.25
C SER A 380 17.99 30.52 14.11
N SER A 381 16.71 30.73 13.79
CA SER A 381 16.07 30.18 12.59
C SER A 381 16.43 30.94 11.32
N ASP A 382 17.06 32.11 11.40
CA ASP A 382 17.43 32.96 10.27
C ASP A 382 18.82 32.59 9.71
N VAL A 383 19.01 31.29 9.46
CA VAL A 383 20.23 30.71 8.92
C VAL A 383 19.96 29.86 7.69
N CYS A 384 21.01 29.53 6.95
CA CYS A 384 20.92 28.75 5.72
C CYS A 384 20.60 27.29 6.05
N SER A 385 19.61 26.70 5.37
CA SER A 385 19.22 25.29 5.56
C SER A 385 20.30 24.28 5.15
N VAL A 386 21.41 24.74 4.55
CA VAL A 386 22.48 23.88 4.04
C VAL A 386 23.78 24.07 4.82
N CYS A 387 24.22 25.31 5.03
CA CYS A 387 25.53 25.61 5.63
C CYS A 387 25.46 26.35 6.98
N ALA A 388 24.25 26.67 7.49
CA ALA A 388 24.05 27.46 8.69
C ALA A 388 24.53 28.93 8.64
N ASP A 389 24.97 29.45 7.49
CA ASP A 389 25.35 30.87 7.35
C ASP A 389 24.15 31.81 7.55
N GLU A 390 24.45 33.03 7.99
CA GLU A 390 23.52 34.16 8.08
C GLU A 390 23.33 34.86 6.72
N SER A 391 22.59 35.98 6.69
CA SER A 391 22.25 36.73 5.47
C SER A 391 21.50 35.89 4.44
N VAL A 392 20.33 35.41 4.85
CA VAL A 392 19.55 34.42 4.13
C VAL A 392 18.26 34.98 3.55
N ARG A 393 17.75 34.30 2.53
CA ARG A 393 16.44 34.55 1.94
C ARG A 393 15.68 33.25 1.76
N ASP A 394 14.36 33.36 1.76
CA ASP A 394 13.47 32.25 1.45
C ASP A 394 13.32 32.17 -0.08
N TYR A 395 13.40 30.95 -0.61
CA TYR A 395 13.28 30.64 -2.03
C TYR A 395 12.24 29.53 -2.25
N VAL A 396 11.62 29.57 -3.43
CA VAL A 396 10.68 28.57 -3.94
C VAL A 396 11.30 27.92 -5.16
N LEU A 397 11.28 26.59 -5.20
CA LEU A 397 11.68 25.82 -6.36
C LEU A 397 10.69 26.06 -7.51
N ILE A 398 11.19 26.33 -8.71
CA ILE A 398 10.34 26.49 -9.90
C ILE A 398 9.71 25.15 -10.27
N SER A 399 10.50 24.08 -10.23
CA SER A 399 10.00 22.70 -10.30
C SER A 399 9.75 22.21 -8.89
N MET A 400 8.49 22.18 -8.48
CA MET A 400 8.12 21.65 -7.17
C MET A 400 8.53 20.17 -7.06
N PRO A 401 9.12 19.75 -5.94
CA PRO A 401 9.45 18.36 -5.71
C PRO A 401 8.18 17.53 -5.64
N SER A 402 8.30 16.23 -5.90
CA SER A 402 7.16 15.30 -5.84
C SER A 402 6.68 15.04 -4.41
N ALA A 403 7.51 15.37 -3.42
CA ALA A 403 7.27 15.24 -1.99
C ALA A 403 8.19 16.20 -1.21
N GLY A 404 7.84 16.48 0.05
CA GLY A 404 8.55 17.44 0.89
C GLY A 404 8.27 18.90 0.52
N PRO A 405 8.89 19.86 1.23
CA PRO A 405 8.64 21.27 0.99
C PRO A 405 9.34 21.72 -0.30
N GLY A 406 8.63 22.43 -1.16
CA GLY A 406 9.21 23.06 -2.35
C GLY A 406 9.90 24.39 -2.08
N THR A 407 10.37 24.60 -0.85
CA THR A 407 10.90 25.88 -0.38
C THR A 407 12.13 25.66 0.49
N LEU A 408 13.08 26.58 0.42
CA LEU A 408 14.37 26.51 1.10
C LEU A 408 14.78 27.89 1.60
N ARG A 409 15.51 27.95 2.71
CA ARG A 409 16.16 29.18 3.18
C ARG A 409 17.66 29.07 2.89
N LEU A 410 18.19 29.95 2.04
CA LEU A 410 19.56 29.86 1.57
C LEU A 410 20.30 31.18 1.76
N CYS A 411 21.60 31.10 2.07
CA CYS A 411 22.52 32.21 1.92
C CYS A 411 22.89 32.39 0.43
N ASP A 412 23.45 33.54 0.07
CA ASP A 412 23.84 33.86 -1.32
C ASP A 412 24.84 32.85 -1.91
N GLY A 413 25.69 32.24 -1.07
CA GLY A 413 26.61 31.18 -1.47
C GLY A 413 25.88 29.91 -1.91
N CYS A 414 25.07 29.35 -1.02
CA CYS A 414 24.30 28.14 -1.31
C CYS A 414 23.27 28.35 -2.42
N PHE A 415 22.63 29.52 -2.50
CA PHE A 415 21.72 29.85 -3.59
C PHE A 415 22.42 29.77 -4.95
N ARG A 416 23.60 30.40 -5.09
CA ARG A 416 24.37 30.36 -6.35
C ARG A 416 24.79 28.95 -6.76
N ILE A 417 25.19 28.12 -5.80
CA ILE A 417 25.60 26.74 -6.06
C ILE A 417 24.39 25.90 -6.50
N ARG A 418 23.30 25.94 -5.73
CA ARG A 418 22.13 25.10 -6.01
C ARG A 418 21.34 25.53 -7.24
N SER A 419 21.29 26.83 -7.54
CA SER A 419 20.54 27.36 -8.69
C SER A 419 21.08 26.89 -10.05
N VAL A 420 22.25 26.26 -10.08
CA VAL A 420 22.78 25.60 -11.30
C VAL A 420 21.91 24.41 -11.70
N ASP A 421 21.52 23.59 -10.72
CA ASP A 421 20.77 22.35 -10.95
C ASP A 421 19.28 22.50 -10.58
N GLU A 422 18.96 23.45 -9.69
CA GLU A 422 17.63 23.65 -9.14
C GLU A 422 17.17 25.10 -9.33
N SER A 423 16.46 25.39 -10.41
CA SER A 423 15.93 26.74 -10.65
C SER A 423 15.00 27.18 -9.52
N MET A 424 15.28 28.33 -8.91
CA MET A 424 14.49 28.90 -7.80
C MET A 424 14.14 30.37 -8.04
N ARG A 425 13.10 30.83 -7.35
CA ARG A 425 12.72 32.24 -7.27
C ARG A 425 12.56 32.66 -5.80
N PRO A 426 12.67 33.96 -5.46
CA PRO A 426 12.34 34.42 -4.11
C PRO A 426 10.93 34.01 -3.69
N PHE A 427 10.78 33.57 -2.44
CA PHE A 427 9.51 33.15 -1.83
C PHE A 427 8.54 34.31 -1.62
#